data_AF-A0A534KEE2-F1
#
_entry.id   AF-A0A534KEE2-F1
#
_cell.length_a   1.000
_cell.length_b   1.000
_cell.length_c   1.000
_cell.angle_alpha   90.00
_cell.angle_beta   90.00
_cell.angle_gamma   90.00
#
_symmetry.space_group_name_H-M   'P 1'
#
loop_
_entity.id
_entity.type
_entity.pdbx_description
1 polymer ?
#
loop_
_entity_poly.entity_id
_entity_poly.type
_entity_poly.pdbx_seq_one_letter_code
_entity_poly.pdbx_strand_id
1 'polypeptide(L)'
;MIFGATGQTGRLLVEQAVSGGHATTAFARDPARMGTAVGSVRVVHGDVLDADSVGRAVVGQDSVLSALGTAARGSPPVLPQGIRHILDAMETHGVRRILVLSAAGALHEPAGAAFGGLGLALARAAIPGVYREHRAMLEELRTRDLDWIAVRPVLLTNGPRTGRYRVVSEGIPRGGYRISRADVADFMIRQLTSDEFVRKMPAIAN
;
A
#
# COMPACT_ATOMS: atom_id res chain seq x y z
N MET A 1 -6.88 4.26 -9.55
CA MET A 1 -7.02 2.78 -9.45
C MET A 1 -6.51 2.24 -8.11
N ILE A 2 -7.12 1.16 -7.58
CA ILE A 2 -6.74 0.52 -6.31
C ILE A 2 -6.49 -0.99 -6.51
N PHE A 3 -5.27 -1.44 -6.26
CA PHE A 3 -4.89 -2.86 -6.15
C PHE A 3 -4.98 -3.33 -4.70
N GLY A 4 -5.33 -4.62 -4.50
CA GLY A 4 -5.59 -5.15 -3.15
C GLY A 4 -6.90 -4.66 -2.55
N ALA A 5 -7.84 -4.22 -3.40
CA ALA A 5 -9.11 -3.60 -3.02
C ALA A 5 -10.01 -4.46 -2.11
N THR A 6 -9.88 -5.79 -2.17
CA THR A 6 -10.66 -6.72 -1.33
C THR A 6 -10.05 -6.96 0.06
N GLY A 7 -8.83 -6.46 0.31
CA GLY A 7 -8.15 -6.58 1.61
C GLY A 7 -8.69 -5.62 2.67
N GLN A 8 -8.29 -5.82 3.92
CA GLN A 8 -8.79 -5.00 5.05
C GLN A 8 -8.51 -3.50 4.87
N THR A 9 -7.28 -3.13 4.48
CA THR A 9 -6.94 -1.73 4.19
C THR A 9 -7.47 -1.28 2.82
N GLY A 10 -7.45 -2.17 1.82
CA GLY A 10 -7.93 -1.87 0.47
C GLY A 10 -9.41 -1.48 0.41
N ARG A 11 -10.27 -2.13 1.19
CA ARG A 11 -11.69 -1.76 1.29
C ARG A 11 -11.88 -0.35 1.84
N LEU A 12 -11.09 0.04 2.84
CA LEU A 12 -11.12 1.39 3.42
C LEU A 12 -10.57 2.42 2.44
N LEU A 13 -9.57 2.08 1.61
CA LEU A 13 -9.12 2.94 0.52
C LEU A 13 -10.24 3.17 -0.50
N VAL A 14 -10.95 2.11 -0.90
CA VAL A 14 -12.07 2.22 -1.85
C VAL A 14 -13.17 3.10 -1.28
N GLU A 15 -13.62 2.82 -0.05
CA GLU A 15 -14.67 3.59 0.63
C GLU A 15 -14.31 5.07 0.76
N GLN A 16 -13.10 5.37 1.25
CA GLN A 16 -12.67 6.75 1.45
C GLN A 16 -12.39 7.47 0.13
N ALA A 17 -11.89 6.78 -0.91
CA ALA A 17 -11.68 7.39 -2.22
C ALA A 17 -13.02 7.78 -2.87
N VAL A 18 -14.02 6.90 -2.81
CA VAL A 18 -15.38 7.19 -3.26
C VAL A 18 -15.99 8.35 -2.48
N SER A 19 -15.87 8.31 -1.15
CA SER A 19 -16.40 9.38 -0.28
C SER A 19 -15.70 10.72 -0.51
N GLY A 20 -14.43 10.69 -0.96
CA GLY A 20 -13.65 11.87 -1.38
C GLY A 20 -13.98 12.36 -2.78
N GLY A 21 -14.93 11.74 -3.49
CA GLY A 21 -15.34 12.15 -4.84
C GLY A 21 -14.45 11.63 -5.96
N HIS A 22 -13.52 10.70 -5.69
CA HIS A 22 -12.66 10.14 -6.73
C HIS A 22 -13.40 9.12 -7.58
N ALA A 23 -13.26 9.23 -8.91
CA ALA A 23 -13.65 8.18 -9.85
C ALA A 23 -12.78 6.93 -9.63
N THR A 24 -13.31 5.98 -8.87
CA THR A 24 -12.51 4.90 -8.29
C THR A 24 -12.65 3.62 -9.10
N THR A 25 -11.51 3.05 -9.52
CA THR A 25 -11.42 1.72 -10.11
C THR A 25 -10.77 0.75 -9.12
N ALA A 26 -11.47 -0.33 -8.76
CA ALA A 26 -10.97 -1.40 -7.90
C ALA A 26 -10.54 -2.61 -8.74
N PHE A 27 -9.32 -3.10 -8.55
CA PHE A 27 -8.80 -4.28 -9.22
C PHE A 27 -8.79 -5.48 -8.26
N ALA A 28 -9.46 -6.55 -8.65
CA ALA A 28 -9.67 -7.70 -7.79
C ALA A 28 -9.62 -9.02 -8.57
N ARG A 29 -8.90 -9.99 -7.99
CA ARG A 29 -8.93 -11.41 -8.43
C ARG A 29 -10.29 -12.05 -8.25
N ASP A 30 -11.00 -11.65 -7.19
CA ASP A 30 -12.35 -12.12 -6.89
C ASP A 30 -13.24 -10.91 -6.59
N PRO A 31 -13.91 -10.35 -7.61
CA PRO A 31 -14.83 -9.22 -7.48
C PRO A 31 -15.98 -9.46 -6.50
N ALA A 32 -16.42 -10.71 -6.31
CA ALA A 32 -17.54 -11.02 -5.40
C ALA A 32 -17.21 -10.63 -3.95
N ARG A 33 -15.92 -10.62 -3.59
CA ARG A 33 -15.45 -10.19 -2.25
C ARG A 33 -15.51 -8.68 -2.02
N MET A 34 -15.84 -7.86 -3.01
CA MET A 34 -16.06 -6.44 -2.81
C MET A 34 -17.41 -6.14 -2.15
N GLY A 35 -18.38 -7.06 -2.25
CA GLY A 35 -19.74 -6.84 -1.77
C GLY A 35 -20.55 -5.84 -2.62
N THR A 36 -21.79 -5.59 -2.22
CA THR A 36 -22.78 -4.78 -2.97
C THR A 36 -22.66 -3.26 -2.75
N ALA A 37 -21.80 -2.81 -1.84
CA ALA A 37 -21.73 -1.41 -1.43
C ALA A 37 -20.73 -0.60 -2.27
N VAL A 38 -20.96 -0.48 -3.58
CA VAL A 38 -20.11 0.38 -4.43
C VAL A 38 -20.80 0.80 -5.73
N GLY A 39 -21.90 1.56 -5.62
CA GLY A 39 -22.64 2.06 -6.80
C GLY A 39 -21.84 2.96 -7.75
N SER A 40 -20.69 3.49 -7.30
CA SER A 40 -19.83 4.41 -8.06
C SER A 40 -18.43 3.87 -8.35
N VAL A 41 -18.11 2.61 -8.01
CA VAL A 41 -16.78 2.03 -8.27
C VAL A 41 -16.82 1.11 -9.46
N ARG A 42 -15.92 1.37 -10.40
CA ARG A 42 -15.63 0.44 -11.49
C ARG A 42 -14.82 -0.73 -10.94
N VAL A 43 -15.34 -1.94 -11.04
CA VAL A 43 -14.59 -3.14 -10.65
C VAL A 43 -13.98 -3.79 -11.89
N VAL A 44 -12.67 -4.02 -11.87
CA VAL A 44 -11.94 -4.74 -12.91
C VAL A 44 -11.49 -6.07 -12.34
N HIS A 45 -11.97 -7.14 -12.98
CA HIS A 45 -11.51 -8.49 -12.69
C HIS A 45 -10.12 -8.70 -13.29
N GLY A 46 -9.19 -9.24 -12.48
CA GLY A 46 -7.85 -9.53 -12.94
C GLY A 46 -6.91 -10.06 -11.86
N ASP A 47 -5.78 -10.60 -12.29
CA ASP A 47 -4.69 -10.99 -11.41
C ASP A 47 -3.52 -10.03 -11.56
N VAL A 48 -2.94 -9.61 -10.43
CA VAL A 48 -1.76 -8.74 -10.44
C VAL A 48 -0.53 -9.48 -10.95
N LEU A 49 -0.54 -10.81 -10.92
CA LEU A 49 0.50 -11.67 -11.50
C LEU A 49 0.33 -11.89 -13.01
N ASP A 50 -0.75 -11.38 -13.61
CA ASP A 50 -0.95 -11.33 -15.06
C ASP A 50 -0.66 -9.91 -15.56
N ALA A 51 0.49 -9.74 -16.23
CA ALA A 51 0.94 -8.43 -16.72
C ALA A 51 -0.05 -7.80 -17.70
N ASP A 52 -0.71 -8.60 -18.55
CA ASP A 52 -1.67 -8.08 -19.54
C ASP A 52 -2.95 -7.60 -18.84
N SER A 53 -3.38 -8.31 -17.79
CA SER A 53 -4.50 -7.89 -16.95
C SER A 53 -4.22 -6.56 -16.26
N VAL A 54 -3.02 -6.39 -15.70
CA VAL A 54 -2.58 -5.14 -15.07
C VAL A 54 -2.50 -4.01 -16.10
N GLY A 55 -1.86 -4.26 -17.25
CA GLY A 55 -1.71 -3.30 -18.35
C GLY A 55 -3.05 -2.71 -18.78
N ARG A 56 -4.02 -3.57 -19.14
CA ARG A 56 -5.36 -3.12 -19.54
C ARG A 56 -6.08 -2.31 -18.48
N ALA A 57 -5.84 -2.61 -17.21
CA ALA A 57 -6.56 -1.98 -16.12
C ALA A 57 -6.00 -0.59 -15.73
N VAL A 58 -4.70 -0.36 -15.96
CA VAL A 58 -4.02 0.91 -15.67
C VAL A 58 -4.32 2.00 -16.70
N VAL A 59 -4.77 1.65 -17.91
CA VAL A 59 -5.11 2.61 -18.97
C VAL A 59 -6.11 3.67 -18.48
N GLY A 60 -5.76 4.95 -18.70
CA GLY A 60 -6.64 6.09 -18.42
C GLY A 60 -6.80 6.42 -16.92
N GLN A 61 -5.94 5.89 -16.06
CA GLN A 61 -5.92 6.20 -14.63
C GLN A 61 -4.99 7.38 -14.35
N ASP A 62 -5.36 8.26 -13.42
CA ASP A 62 -4.47 9.37 -13.01
C ASP A 62 -3.46 8.96 -11.94
N SER A 63 -3.81 7.95 -11.13
CA SER A 63 -3.00 7.51 -9.99
C SER A 63 -3.31 6.08 -9.58
N VAL A 64 -2.33 5.42 -8.97
CA VAL A 64 -2.43 4.05 -8.46
C VAL A 64 -2.24 4.01 -6.94
N LEU A 65 -3.11 3.31 -6.24
CA LEU A 65 -2.95 2.91 -4.84
C LEU A 65 -2.77 1.39 -4.79
N SER A 66 -1.74 0.91 -4.08
CA SER A 66 -1.52 -0.52 -3.88
C SER A 66 -1.59 -0.87 -2.39
N ALA A 67 -2.62 -1.63 -2.02
CA ALA A 67 -2.75 -2.26 -0.72
C ALA A 67 -2.65 -3.80 -0.85
N LEU A 68 -1.82 -4.26 -1.79
CA LEU A 68 -1.55 -5.68 -1.95
C LEU A 68 -0.99 -6.26 -0.64
N GLY A 69 -1.57 -7.37 -0.20
CA GLY A 69 -1.01 -8.17 0.87
C GLY A 69 -0.01 -9.18 0.32
N THR A 70 0.81 -9.73 1.20
CA THR A 70 1.63 -10.90 0.88
C THR A 70 0.75 -12.13 0.66
N ALA A 71 1.32 -13.12 -0.01
CA ALA A 71 0.63 -14.38 -0.25
C ALA A 71 0.30 -15.09 1.09
N ALA A 72 -0.67 -16.00 1.05
CA ALA A 72 -0.91 -16.90 2.17
C ALA A 72 0.34 -17.74 2.46
N ARG A 73 0.50 -18.18 3.71
CA ARG A 73 1.65 -18.99 4.11
C ARG A 73 1.74 -20.24 3.21
N GLY A 74 2.87 -20.41 2.54
CA GLY A 74 3.12 -21.53 1.63
C GLY A 74 2.80 -21.26 0.16
N SER A 75 2.26 -20.09 -0.18
CA SER A 75 2.06 -19.67 -1.57
C SER A 75 3.27 -18.87 -2.11
N PRO A 76 3.46 -18.80 -3.44
CA PRO A 76 4.50 -17.98 -4.05
C PRO A 76 4.36 -16.49 -3.67
N PRO A 77 5.47 -15.74 -3.55
CA PRO A 77 5.47 -14.30 -3.33
C PRO A 77 4.62 -13.56 -4.37
N VAL A 78 3.86 -12.55 -3.92
CA VAL A 78 2.98 -11.73 -4.78
C VAL A 78 3.51 -10.32 -4.94
N LEU A 79 4.04 -9.70 -3.87
CA LEU A 79 4.43 -8.28 -3.94
C LEU A 79 5.55 -8.00 -4.95
N PRO A 80 6.64 -8.79 -5.03
CA PRO A 80 7.76 -8.46 -5.92
C PRO A 80 7.40 -8.48 -7.40
N GLN A 81 6.57 -9.43 -7.82
CA GLN A 81 6.14 -9.52 -9.21
C GLN A 81 4.97 -8.57 -9.49
N GLY A 82 3.98 -8.52 -8.59
CA GLY A 82 2.82 -7.65 -8.76
C GLY A 82 3.19 -6.17 -8.85
N ILE A 83 4.15 -5.70 -8.04
CA ILE A 83 4.58 -4.31 -8.14
C ILE A 83 5.29 -4.02 -9.47
N ARG A 84 6.10 -4.95 -10.00
CA ARG A 84 6.75 -4.79 -11.31
C ARG A 84 5.73 -4.59 -12.42
N HIS A 85 4.74 -5.47 -12.50
CA HIS A 85 3.68 -5.34 -13.49
C HIS A 85 2.93 -4.01 -13.39
N ILE A 86 2.66 -3.54 -12.16
CA ILE A 86 2.02 -2.24 -11.94
C ILE A 86 2.91 -1.11 -12.46
N LEU A 87 4.19 -1.10 -12.09
CA LEU A 87 5.14 -0.05 -12.47
C LEU A 87 5.38 -0.03 -13.98
N ASP A 88 5.57 -1.19 -14.59
CA ASP A 88 5.75 -1.34 -16.05
C ASP A 88 4.51 -0.82 -16.82
N ALA A 89 3.31 -1.17 -16.36
CA ALA A 89 2.05 -0.70 -16.94
C ALA A 89 1.88 0.81 -16.77
N MET A 90 2.25 1.35 -15.60
CA MET A 90 2.20 2.79 -15.32
C MET A 90 3.13 3.57 -16.25
N GLU A 91 4.39 3.12 -16.41
CA GLU A 91 5.36 3.74 -17.32
C GLU A 91 4.87 3.66 -18.77
N THR A 92 4.33 2.52 -19.20
CA THR A 92 3.77 2.31 -20.54
C THR A 92 2.59 3.25 -20.84
N HIS A 93 1.75 3.52 -19.84
CA HIS A 93 0.53 4.31 -20.02
C HIS A 93 0.65 5.75 -19.51
N GLY A 94 1.84 6.20 -19.13
CA GLY A 94 2.10 7.58 -18.68
C GLY A 94 1.49 7.93 -17.33
N VAL A 95 1.12 6.95 -16.50
CA VAL A 95 0.57 7.16 -15.15
C VAL A 95 1.73 7.35 -14.19
N ARG A 96 1.87 8.54 -13.58
CA ARG A 96 3.07 8.85 -12.77
C ARG A 96 2.94 8.56 -11.27
N ARG A 97 1.76 8.80 -10.69
CA ARG A 97 1.54 8.78 -9.23
C ARG A 97 1.22 7.38 -8.73
N ILE A 98 2.03 6.86 -7.81
CA ILE A 98 1.74 5.61 -7.10
C ILE A 98 1.96 5.73 -5.60
N LEU A 99 1.03 5.20 -4.81
CA LEU A 99 1.24 4.99 -3.38
C LEU A 99 1.11 3.52 -3.04
N VAL A 100 2.12 3.00 -2.36
CA VAL A 100 2.12 1.60 -1.91
C VAL A 100 2.04 1.51 -0.40
N LEU A 101 1.26 0.55 0.07
CA LEU A 101 1.26 0.12 1.45
C LEU A 101 2.39 -0.89 1.66
N SER A 102 3.37 -0.52 2.48
CA SER A 102 4.45 -1.39 2.91
C SER A 102 4.33 -1.68 4.42
N ALA A 103 5.46 -1.92 5.09
CA ALA A 103 5.53 -2.12 6.53
C ALA A 103 6.78 -1.44 7.11
N ALA A 104 6.64 -0.82 8.28
CA ALA A 104 7.79 -0.39 9.07
C ALA A 104 8.70 -1.60 9.38
N GLY A 105 10.01 -1.45 9.25
CA GLY A 105 11.00 -2.52 9.41
C GLY A 105 11.32 -3.35 8.16
N ALA A 106 10.65 -3.13 7.02
CA ALA A 106 11.03 -3.77 5.75
C ALA A 106 12.44 -3.40 5.28
N LEU A 107 12.93 -2.20 5.61
CA LEU A 107 14.25 -1.73 5.18
C LEU A 107 15.38 -1.99 6.18
N HIS A 108 15.11 -2.65 7.31
CA HIS A 108 16.05 -2.71 8.45
C HIS A 108 16.40 -1.33 9.04
N GLU A 109 15.42 -0.41 8.98
CA GLU A 109 15.14 0.58 10.01
C GLU A 109 15.99 0.49 11.31
N PRO A 110 17.04 1.27 11.62
CA PRO A 110 17.50 1.35 13.01
C PRO A 110 16.31 1.74 13.88
N ALA A 111 15.88 0.81 14.73
CA ALA A 111 14.77 1.04 15.61
C ALA A 111 15.23 1.99 16.73
N GLY A 112 14.79 3.24 16.68
CA GLY A 112 15.06 4.19 17.75
C GLY A 112 14.60 3.66 19.11
N ALA A 113 15.55 3.57 20.05
CA ALA A 113 15.44 3.30 21.49
C ALA A 113 14.35 2.32 22.00
N ALA A 114 14.83 1.15 22.44
CA ALA A 114 14.31 0.26 23.50
C ALA A 114 12.80 0.29 23.83
N PHE A 115 12.01 -0.35 22.96
CA PHE A 115 10.86 -1.24 23.21
C PHE A 115 10.22 -1.56 21.85
N GLY A 116 10.23 -0.58 20.93
CA GLY A 116 9.81 -0.75 19.53
C GLY A 116 10.76 -1.63 18.70
N GLY A 117 12.07 -1.55 18.96
CA GLY A 117 13.06 -2.34 18.24
C GLY A 117 12.99 -3.84 18.51
N LEU A 118 12.76 -4.24 19.77
CA LEU A 118 12.62 -5.66 20.11
C LEU A 118 11.34 -6.25 19.52
N GLY A 119 10.21 -5.55 19.65
CA GLY A 119 8.94 -5.99 19.05
C GLY A 119 9.03 -6.12 17.52
N LEU A 120 9.69 -5.18 16.87
CA LEU A 120 9.91 -5.23 15.42
C LEU A 120 10.86 -6.38 15.02
N ALA A 121 11.93 -6.61 15.79
CA ALA A 121 12.84 -7.72 15.56
C ALA A 121 12.13 -9.08 15.71
N LEU A 122 11.29 -9.24 16.75
CA LEU A 122 10.48 -10.44 16.96
C LEU A 122 9.46 -10.65 15.84
N ALA A 123 8.75 -9.60 15.42
CA ALA A 123 7.81 -9.68 14.29
C ALA A 123 8.54 -10.11 13.01
N ARG A 124 9.71 -9.54 12.74
CA ARG A 124 10.52 -9.90 11.58
C ARG A 124 11.00 -11.35 11.62
N ALA A 125 11.40 -11.84 12.79
CA ALA A 125 11.79 -13.24 12.97
C ALA A 125 10.62 -14.20 12.80
N ALA A 126 9.41 -13.80 13.19
CA ALA A 126 8.20 -14.61 13.07
C ALA A 126 7.67 -14.72 11.63
N ILE A 127 7.79 -13.66 10.81
CA ILE A 127 7.28 -13.61 9.43
C ILE A 127 8.33 -13.06 8.43
N PRO A 128 9.52 -13.69 8.32
CA PRO A 128 10.62 -13.14 7.52
C PRO A 128 10.30 -13.07 6.02
N GLY A 129 9.44 -13.97 5.52
CA GLY A 129 8.97 -13.94 4.14
C GLY A 129 8.21 -12.65 3.80
N VAL A 130 7.34 -12.19 4.71
CA VAL A 130 6.56 -10.97 4.53
C VAL A 130 7.47 -9.75 4.43
N TYR A 131 8.44 -9.64 5.34
CA TYR A 131 9.41 -8.54 5.31
C TYR A 131 10.32 -8.58 4.08
N ARG A 132 10.68 -9.77 3.58
CA ARG A 132 11.44 -9.90 2.32
C ARG A 132 10.64 -9.43 1.11
N GLU A 133 9.35 -9.79 1.02
CA GLU A 133 8.48 -9.32 -0.06
C GLU A 133 8.32 -7.80 -0.05
N HIS A 134 8.04 -7.22 1.11
CA HIS A 134 7.96 -5.76 1.24
C HIS A 134 9.28 -5.08 0.91
N ARG A 135 10.42 -5.64 1.33
CA ARG A 135 11.74 -5.10 0.98
C ARG A 135 11.98 -5.10 -0.53
N ALA A 136 11.73 -6.23 -1.19
CA ALA A 136 11.90 -6.34 -2.64
C ALA A 136 10.99 -5.35 -3.39
N MET A 137 9.75 -5.16 -2.92
CA MET A 137 8.84 -4.15 -3.46
C MET A 137 9.39 -2.72 -3.30
N LEU A 138 9.94 -2.39 -2.13
CA LEU A 138 10.54 -1.07 -1.87
C LEU A 138 11.82 -0.83 -2.69
N GLU A 139 12.63 -1.87 -2.88
CA GLU A 139 13.84 -1.82 -3.71
C GLU A 139 13.47 -1.61 -5.20
N GLU A 140 12.44 -2.30 -5.70
CA GLU A 140 11.91 -2.11 -7.05
C GLU A 140 11.39 -0.68 -7.27
N LEU A 141 10.64 -0.10 -6.32
CA LEU A 141 10.14 1.27 -6.48
C LEU A 141 11.27 2.30 -6.67
N ARG A 142 12.40 2.11 -6.01
CA ARG A 142 13.55 3.02 -6.10
C ARG A 142 14.21 3.03 -7.47
N THR A 143 14.00 2.01 -8.30
CA THR A 143 14.60 1.95 -9.65
C THR A 143 13.76 2.68 -10.69
N ARG A 144 12.53 3.09 -10.36
CA ARG A 144 11.57 3.67 -11.32
C ARG A 144 11.50 5.18 -11.25
N ASP A 145 11.35 5.81 -12.43
CA ASP A 145 11.20 7.26 -12.59
C ASP A 145 9.73 7.71 -12.42
N LEU A 146 9.10 7.24 -11.35
CA LEU A 146 7.70 7.52 -11.01
C LEU A 146 7.60 8.43 -9.78
N ASP A 147 6.42 9.00 -9.57
CA ASP A 147 6.09 9.82 -8.40
C ASP A 147 5.55 8.91 -7.29
N TRP A 148 6.43 8.01 -6.82
CA TRP A 148 6.07 6.97 -5.86
C TRP A 148 6.13 7.45 -4.41
N ILE A 149 5.25 6.92 -3.56
CA ILE A 149 5.25 7.10 -2.11
C ILE A 149 5.07 5.73 -1.45
N ALA A 150 6.00 5.31 -0.60
CA ALA A 150 5.88 4.02 0.09
C ALA A 150 5.55 4.19 1.57
N VAL A 151 4.29 3.98 1.92
CA VAL A 151 3.78 4.19 3.27
C VAL A 151 4.16 3.00 4.14
N ARG A 152 4.90 3.23 5.23
CA ARG A 152 5.40 2.22 6.16
C ARG A 152 4.66 2.31 7.51
N PRO A 153 3.43 1.79 7.63
CA PRO A 153 2.74 1.75 8.91
C PRO A 153 3.43 0.79 9.90
N VAL A 154 3.23 1.08 11.18
CA VAL A 154 3.48 0.14 12.29
C VAL A 154 2.33 -0.87 12.40
N LEU A 155 2.11 -1.48 13.57
CA LEU A 155 1.08 -2.51 13.74
C LEU A 155 -0.32 -2.01 13.35
N LEU A 156 -0.92 -2.66 12.34
CA LEU A 156 -2.25 -2.30 11.84
C LEU A 156 -3.36 -2.79 12.77
N THR A 157 -4.27 -1.89 13.11
CA THR A 157 -5.47 -2.13 13.93
C THR A 157 -6.75 -1.79 13.17
N ASN A 158 -7.91 -2.18 13.71
CA ASN A 158 -9.22 -1.88 13.12
C ASN A 158 -9.93 -0.74 13.87
N GLY A 159 -9.16 0.20 14.43
CA GLY A 159 -9.71 1.42 15.03
C GLY A 159 -10.35 2.35 13.99
N PRO A 160 -11.07 3.40 14.45
CA PRO A 160 -11.71 4.36 13.55
C PRO A 160 -10.71 5.21 12.78
N ARG A 161 -11.19 5.90 11.73
CA ARG A 161 -10.49 7.03 11.10
C ARG A 161 -10.48 8.18 12.09
N THR A 162 -9.30 8.67 12.46
CA THR A 162 -9.12 9.81 13.34
C THR A 162 -8.52 11.02 12.63
N GLY A 163 -7.81 10.79 11.51
CA GLY A 163 -7.04 11.83 10.82
C GLY A 163 -5.89 12.39 11.66
N ARG A 164 -5.55 11.74 12.79
CA ARG A 164 -4.52 12.14 13.74
C ARG A 164 -3.48 11.04 13.84
N TYR A 165 -2.38 11.23 13.13
CA TYR A 165 -1.24 10.32 13.10
C TYR A 165 0.05 11.12 12.91
N ARG A 166 1.15 10.54 13.34
CA ARG A 166 2.50 11.08 13.23
C ARG A 166 3.21 10.44 12.06
N VAL A 167 3.93 11.27 11.30
CA VAL A 167 4.61 10.87 10.08
C VAL A 167 6.10 11.21 10.22
N VAL A 168 6.99 10.28 9.90
CA VAL A 168 8.44 10.52 9.86
C VAL A 168 9.03 9.95 8.58
N SER A 169 9.97 10.65 7.95
CA SER A 169 10.64 10.16 6.75
C SER A 169 11.67 9.06 7.06
N GLU A 170 12.28 9.11 8.23
CA GLU A 170 13.30 8.17 8.68
C GLU A 170 12.89 7.47 9.98
N GLY A 171 13.22 6.18 10.07
CA GLY A 171 12.88 5.36 11.24
C GLY A 171 11.37 5.14 11.39
N ILE A 172 10.91 5.19 12.65
CA ILE A 172 9.53 4.96 13.09
C ILE A 172 9.15 6.08 14.09
N PRO A 173 7.91 6.60 14.08
CA PRO A 173 7.50 7.61 15.06
C PRO A 173 7.70 7.15 16.51
N ARG A 174 8.36 7.96 17.35
CA ARG A 174 8.67 7.61 18.76
C ARG A 174 7.41 7.33 19.56
N GLY A 175 7.30 6.18 20.22
CA GLY A 175 6.10 5.80 20.97
C GLY A 175 4.87 5.50 20.09
N GLY A 176 5.05 5.40 18.76
CA GLY A 176 4.03 4.99 17.82
C GLY A 176 4.15 3.51 17.50
N TYR A 177 3.33 2.68 18.14
CA TYR A 177 3.40 1.22 17.99
C TYR A 177 2.27 0.64 17.13
N ARG A 178 1.19 1.41 16.92
CA ARG A 178 0.00 0.99 16.20
C ARG A 178 -0.55 2.10 15.34
N ILE A 179 -1.29 1.73 14.29
CA ILE A 179 -2.10 2.65 13.50
C ILE A 179 -3.39 1.98 13.04
N SER A 180 -4.49 2.72 12.94
CA SER A 180 -5.71 2.17 12.35
C SER A 180 -5.57 2.06 10.83
N ARG A 181 -6.10 0.98 10.23
CA ARG A 181 -6.14 0.85 8.76
C ARG A 181 -6.91 1.99 8.11
N ALA A 182 -7.88 2.56 8.83
CA ALA A 182 -8.65 3.71 8.38
C ALA A 182 -7.80 4.98 8.29
N ASP A 183 -6.87 5.20 9.22
CA ASP A 183 -5.90 6.29 9.16
C ASP A 183 -4.79 6.06 8.14
N VAL A 184 -4.39 4.79 7.90
CA VAL A 184 -3.52 4.47 6.76
C VAL A 184 -4.17 4.86 5.44
N ALA A 185 -5.46 4.50 5.26
CA ALA A 185 -6.22 4.87 4.07
C ALA A 185 -6.36 6.39 3.92
N ASP A 186 -6.66 7.10 5.01
CA ASP A 186 -6.75 8.57 5.03
C ASP A 186 -5.42 9.21 4.59
N PHE A 187 -4.29 8.75 5.15
CA PHE A 187 -2.98 9.25 4.76
C PHE A 187 -2.69 9.01 3.28
N MET A 188 -2.89 7.79 2.78
CA MET A 188 -2.63 7.46 1.37
C MET A 188 -3.48 8.31 0.42
N ILE A 189 -4.75 8.56 0.73
CA ILE A 189 -5.63 9.37 -0.12
C ILE A 189 -5.18 10.85 -0.11
N ARG A 190 -4.82 11.41 1.05
CA ARG A 190 -4.29 12.79 1.12
C ARG A 190 -3.01 12.98 0.31
N GLN A 191 -2.21 11.93 0.19
CA GLN A 191 -0.97 11.95 -0.58
C GLN A 191 -1.17 11.79 -2.11
N LEU A 192 -2.42 11.65 -2.59
CA LEU A 192 -2.70 11.69 -4.04
C LEU A 192 -2.43 13.07 -4.64
N THR A 193 -2.56 14.14 -3.87
CA THR A 193 -2.44 15.54 -4.32
C THR A 193 -1.32 16.31 -3.64
N SER A 194 -0.68 15.73 -2.62
CA SER A 194 0.49 16.32 -1.96
C SER A 194 1.79 15.78 -2.56
N ASP A 195 2.79 16.64 -2.68
CA ASP A 195 4.14 16.27 -3.15
C ASP A 195 5.14 16.09 -2.00
N GLU A 196 4.72 16.30 -0.75
CA GLU A 196 5.58 16.27 0.45
C GLU A 196 6.41 14.99 0.56
N PHE A 197 5.81 13.85 0.18
CA PHE A 197 6.42 12.52 0.29
C PHE A 197 6.75 11.86 -1.05
N VAL A 198 6.70 12.59 -2.16
CA VAL A 198 7.12 12.05 -3.46
C VAL A 198 8.58 11.58 -3.37
N ARG A 199 8.80 10.34 -3.82
CA ARG A 199 10.07 9.59 -3.72
C ARG A 199 10.57 9.40 -2.29
N LYS A 200 9.65 9.37 -1.32
CA LYS A 200 9.93 9.08 0.09
C LYS A 200 9.16 7.86 0.56
N MET A 201 9.63 7.33 1.69
CA MET A 201 9.05 6.16 2.32
C MET A 201 8.61 6.51 3.75
N PRO A 202 7.56 7.33 3.95
CA PRO A 202 7.17 7.78 5.29
C PRO A 202 6.70 6.61 6.17
N ALA A 203 7.13 6.60 7.43
CA ALA A 203 6.55 5.75 8.46
C ALA A 203 5.46 6.49 9.24
N ILE A 204 4.35 5.78 9.50
CA ILE A 204 3.16 6.36 10.14
C ILE A 204 2.68 5.55 11.35
N ALA A 205 2.27 6.27 12.39
CA ALA A 205 1.68 5.72 13.61
C ALA A 205 0.66 6.70 14.20
N ASN A 206 -0.40 6.20 14.86
CA ASN A 206 -1.23 7.07 15.71
C ASN A 206 -0.39 7.54 16.91
#